data_AF-A0A4R9K7I1-F1
#
_entry.id   AF-A0A4R9K7I1-F1
#
_cell.length_a   1.000
_cell.length_b   1.000
_cell.length_c   1.000
_cell.angle_alpha   90.00
_cell.angle_beta   90.00
_cell.angle_gamma   90.00
#
_symmetry.space_group_name_H-M   'P 1'
#
loop_
_entity.id
_entity.type
_entity.pdbx_description
1 polymer ?
#
loop_
_entity_poly.entity_id
_entity_poly.type
_entity_poly.pdbx_seq_one_letter_code
_entity_poly.pdbx_strand_id
1 'polypeptide(L)'
;MESTLAQAGTWTYFLGSYAYYLPFVLTSIWAPIALFDLSQKKDISNMKSYIWSFVILLIPMFGGGIYLLSSEATFEKRFRFTAVFGGLGVLLLVWVLSLISQI
;
A
#
# COMPACT_ATOMS: atom_id res chain seq x y z
N MET A 1 18.99 24.30 -31.97
CA MET A 1 18.27 23.03 -32.22
C MET A 1 17.70 22.63 -30.86
N GLU A 2 16.55 23.19 -30.52
CA GLU A 2 15.87 22.84 -29.26
C GLU A 2 15.44 21.38 -29.40
N SER A 3 15.97 20.53 -28.53
CA SER A 3 15.50 19.16 -28.41
C SER A 3 14.03 19.24 -28.04
N THR A 4 13.13 19.01 -29.00
CA THR A 4 11.77 18.59 -28.71
C THR A 4 11.89 17.25 -27.98
N LEU A 5 12.09 17.30 -26.66
CA LEU A 5 11.92 16.17 -25.78
C LEU A 5 10.56 15.60 -26.13
N ALA A 6 10.50 14.35 -26.59
CA ALA A 6 9.26 13.69 -26.97
C ALA A 6 8.25 13.92 -25.84
N GLN A 7 7.27 14.79 -26.08
CA GLN A 7 6.33 15.19 -25.05
C GLN A 7 5.45 13.98 -24.79
N ALA A 8 5.56 13.41 -23.58
CA ALA A 8 4.76 12.26 -23.23
C ALA A 8 3.27 12.58 -23.41
N GLY A 9 2.50 11.64 -23.93
CA GLY A 9 1.07 11.85 -24.08
C GLY A 9 0.40 12.06 -22.72
N THR A 10 -0.75 12.75 -22.70
CA THR A 10 -1.57 12.94 -21.49
C THR A 10 -1.83 11.62 -20.74
N TRP A 11 -2.00 10.52 -21.49
CA TRP A 11 -2.19 9.18 -20.93
C TRP A 11 -0.96 8.66 -20.17
N THR A 12 0.23 8.83 -20.72
CA THR A 12 1.50 8.46 -20.08
C THR A 12 1.72 9.26 -18.80
N TYR A 13 1.41 10.56 -18.81
CA TYR A 13 1.47 11.39 -17.60
C TYR A 13 0.46 10.95 -16.53
N PHE A 14 -0.77 10.64 -16.93
CA PHE A 14 -1.80 10.15 -16.01
C PHE A 14 -1.39 8.83 -15.36
N LEU A 15 -0.99 7.84 -16.15
CA LEU A 15 -0.57 6.53 -15.64
C LEU A 15 0.68 6.62 -14.77
N GLY A 16 1.68 7.42 -15.18
CA GLY A 16 2.88 7.65 -14.38
C GLY A 16 2.58 8.31 -13.04
N SER A 17 1.70 9.32 -13.04
CA SER A 17 1.27 9.98 -11.80
C SER A 17 0.49 9.01 -10.91
N TYR A 18 -0.43 8.25 -11.48
CA TYR A 18 -1.22 7.29 -10.72
C TYR A 18 -0.34 6.18 -10.13
N ALA A 19 0.58 5.61 -10.92
CA ALA A 19 1.59 4.64 -10.48
C ALA A 19 2.45 5.18 -9.33
N TYR A 20 2.82 6.46 -9.39
CA TYR A 20 3.63 7.14 -8.39
C TYR A 20 2.87 7.36 -7.07
N TYR A 21 1.60 7.78 -7.12
CA TYR A 21 0.82 8.08 -5.91
C TYR A 21 0.23 6.85 -5.24
N LEU A 22 0.01 5.76 -5.98
CA LEU A 22 -0.68 4.58 -5.48
C LEU A 22 -0.04 3.93 -4.23
N PRO A 23 1.31 3.83 -4.09
CA PRO A 23 1.94 3.40 -2.84
C PRO A 23 1.54 4.25 -1.62
N PHE A 24 1.40 5.56 -1.79
CA PHE A 24 0.98 6.47 -0.71
C PHE A 24 -0.50 6.30 -0.37
N VAL A 25 -1.34 6.04 -1.38
CA VAL A 25 -2.75 5.68 -1.17
C VAL A 25 -2.84 4.39 -0.35
N LEU A 26 -2.09 3.34 -0.72
CA LEU A 26 -2.05 2.09 0.04
C LEU A 26 -1.54 2.30 1.47
N THR A 27 -0.52 3.14 1.66
CA THR A 27 -0.03 3.55 2.98
C THR A 27 -1.15 4.19 3.82
N SER A 28 -1.89 5.13 3.24
CA SER A 28 -2.99 5.83 3.91
C SER A 28 -4.20 4.95 4.25
N ILE A 29 -4.29 3.77 3.64
CA ILE A 29 -5.35 2.80 3.88
C ILE A 29 -4.86 1.74 4.89
N TRP A 30 -3.77 1.04 4.58
CA TRP A 30 -3.34 -0.11 5.36
C TRP A 30 -2.81 0.27 6.75
N ALA A 31 -2.06 1.36 6.88
CA ALA A 31 -1.47 1.72 8.17
C ALA A 31 -2.53 2.13 9.21
N PRO A 32 -3.51 3.02 8.91
CA PRO A 32 -4.56 3.34 9.86
C PRO A 32 -5.45 2.15 10.21
N ILE A 33 -5.81 1.31 9.23
CA ILE A 33 -6.61 0.10 9.48
C ILE A 33 -5.85 -0.86 10.41
N ALA A 34 -4.54 -1.06 10.18
CA ALA A 34 -3.70 -1.91 11.00
C ALA A 34 -3.56 -1.38 12.44
N LEU A 35 -3.29 -0.09 12.62
CA LEU A 35 -3.19 0.52 13.95
C LEU A 35 -4.54 0.50 14.69
N PHE A 36 -5.63 0.73 13.98
CA PHE A 36 -6.97 0.65 14.55
C PHE A 36 -7.30 -0.77 15.04
N ASP A 37 -7.05 -1.78 14.21
CA ASP A 37 -7.23 -3.19 14.58
C ASP A 37 -6.35 -3.58 15.77
N LEU A 38 -5.09 -3.14 15.78
CA LEU A 38 -4.16 -3.36 16.89
C LEU A 38 -4.65 -2.70 18.18
N SER A 39 -5.21 -1.49 18.11
CA SER A 39 -5.71 -0.77 19.28
C SER A 39 -6.91 -1.44 19.95
N GLN A 40 -7.68 -2.23 19.20
CA GLN A 40 -8.84 -2.95 19.73
C GLN A 40 -8.47 -4.26 20.41
N LYS A 41 -7.22 -4.72 20.30
CA LYS A 41 -6.77 -5.97 20.92
C LYS A 41 -6.49 -5.80 22.41
N LYS A 42 -7.27 -6.52 23.22
CA LYS A 42 -7.08 -6.61 24.68
C LYS A 42 -6.16 -7.77 25.11
N ASP A 43 -6.07 -8.83 24.30
CA ASP A 43 -5.34 -10.07 24.65
C ASP A 43 -3.94 -10.18 24.01
N ILE A 44 -3.46 -9.13 23.34
CA ILE A 44 -2.09 -9.09 22.81
C ILE A 44 -1.13 -8.66 23.91
N SER A 45 0.06 -9.28 23.97
CA SER A 45 1.07 -8.83 24.92
C SER A 45 1.54 -7.41 24.59
N ASN A 46 1.83 -6.61 25.63
CA ASN A 46 2.28 -5.22 25.49
C ASN A 46 3.48 -5.11 24.54
N MET A 47 4.45 -6.02 24.65
CA MET A 47 5.63 -6.03 23.79
C MET A 47 5.29 -6.24 22.31
N LYS A 48 4.38 -7.18 22.00
CA LYS A 48 3.93 -7.40 20.61
C LYS A 48 3.18 -6.18 20.08
N SER A 49 2.36 -5.53 20.91
CA SER A 49 1.66 -4.30 20.52
C SER A 49 2.63 -3.18 20.17
N TYR A 50 3.68 -2.98 20.97
CA TYR A 50 4.71 -1.99 20.69
C TYR A 50 5.51 -2.32 19.42
N ILE A 51 5.91 -3.57 19.22
CA ILE A 51 6.63 -3.99 18.01
C ILE A 51 5.79 -3.75 16.76
N TRP A 52 4.52 -4.13 16.77
CA TRP A 52 3.65 -3.90 15.62
C TRP A 52 3.40 -2.43 15.37
N SER A 53 3.14 -1.65 16.40
CA SER A 53 2.99 -0.19 16.29
C SER A 53 4.25 0.43 15.66
N PHE A 54 5.43 0.02 16.14
CA PHE A 54 6.72 0.50 15.63
C PHE A 54 6.94 0.12 14.15
N VAL A 55 6.68 -1.13 13.78
CA VAL A 55 6.80 -1.62 12.40
C VAL A 55 5.85 -0.87 11.46
N ILE A 56 4.59 -0.67 11.87
CA ILE A 56 3.60 0.08 11.08
C ILE A 56 4.00 1.56 10.96
N LEU A 57 4.56 2.18 12.00
CA LEU A 57 4.97 3.58 11.92
C LEU A 57 6.26 3.80 11.11
N LEU A 58 7.22 2.87 11.18
CA LEU A 58 8.49 2.98 10.44
C LEU A 58 8.31 2.76 8.94
N ILE A 59 7.51 1.77 8.55
CA ILE A 59 7.36 1.38 7.14
C ILE A 59 5.86 1.19 6.84
N PRO A 60 5.05 2.26 6.73
CA PRO A 60 3.61 2.10 6.89
C PRO A 60 2.90 1.30 5.80
N MET A 61 3.39 1.35 4.57
CA MET A 61 2.90 0.47 3.51
C MET A 61 3.15 -1.01 3.87
N PHE A 62 4.41 -1.42 4.05
CA PHE A 62 4.74 -2.82 4.28
C PHE A 62 4.32 -3.29 5.67
N GLY A 63 4.54 -2.49 6.70
CA GLY A 63 4.16 -2.78 8.08
C GLY A 63 2.66 -2.94 8.24
N GLY A 64 1.86 -2.03 7.68
CA GLY A 64 0.39 -2.15 7.68
C GLY A 64 -0.08 -3.37 6.89
N GLY A 65 0.45 -3.58 5.69
CA GLY A 65 0.10 -4.74 4.86
C GLY A 65 0.47 -6.09 5.51
N ILE A 66 1.68 -6.21 6.07
CA ILE A 66 2.15 -7.42 6.75
C ILE A 66 1.33 -7.67 8.03
N TYR A 67 1.02 -6.63 8.80
CA TYR A 67 0.16 -6.76 9.97
C TYR A 67 -1.22 -7.32 9.60
N LEU A 68 -1.85 -6.79 8.55
CA LEU A 68 -3.15 -7.27 8.08
C LEU A 68 -3.11 -8.72 7.60
N LEU A 69 -1.99 -9.18 7.05
CA LEU A 69 -1.79 -10.59 6.67
C LEU A 69 -1.43 -11.49 7.86
N SER A 70 -1.05 -10.92 8.99
CA SER A 70 -0.64 -11.68 10.17
C SER A 70 -1.83 -12.36 10.85
N SER A 71 -1.55 -13.42 11.61
CA SER A 71 -2.53 -14.03 12.52
C SER A 71 -2.96 -13.08 13.64
N GLU A 72 -2.22 -12.00 13.85
CA GLU A 72 -2.51 -11.01 14.89
C GLU A 72 -3.59 -10.01 14.47
N ALA A 73 -3.97 -9.91 13.20
CA ALA A 73 -5.09 -9.04 12.86
C ALA A 73 -6.44 -9.67 13.29
N THR A 74 -7.50 -8.87 13.49
CA THR A 74 -8.81 -9.35 13.96
C THR A 74 -9.90 -9.40 12.89
N PHE A 75 -9.83 -8.52 11.87
CA PHE A 75 -10.78 -8.48 10.74
C PHE A 75 -11.09 -9.83 10.07
N GLU A 76 -12.13 -9.97 9.26
CA GLU A 76 -12.31 -11.24 8.53
C GLU A 76 -11.15 -11.51 7.56
N LYS A 77 -10.67 -12.77 7.46
CA LYS A 77 -9.58 -13.15 6.53
C LYS A 77 -9.83 -12.65 5.10
N ARG A 78 -11.07 -12.80 4.59
CA ARG A 78 -11.45 -12.34 3.24
C ARG A 78 -11.23 -10.84 3.07
N PHE A 79 -11.60 -10.04 4.05
CA PHE A 79 -11.38 -8.59 4.01
C PHE A 79 -9.89 -8.26 3.95
N ARG A 80 -9.09 -8.83 4.86
CA ARG A 80 -7.64 -8.55 4.93
C ARG A 80 -6.91 -8.95 3.66
N PHE A 81 -7.21 -10.14 3.13
CA PHE A 81 -6.60 -10.61 1.89
C PHE A 81 -7.00 -9.77 0.69
N THR A 82 -8.28 -9.40 0.56
CA THR A 82 -8.72 -8.51 -0.53
C THR A 82 -8.09 -7.12 -0.39
N ALA A 83 -8.01 -6.57 0.81
CA ALA A 83 -7.41 -5.25 1.05
C ALA A 83 -5.91 -5.24 0.66
N VAL A 84 -5.16 -6.28 1.04
CA VAL A 84 -3.72 -6.34 0.77
C VAL A 84 -3.43 -6.81 -0.65
N PHE A 85 -3.93 -7.97 -1.06
CA PHE A 85 -3.65 -8.51 -2.40
C PHE A 85 -4.37 -7.77 -3.51
N GLY A 86 -5.58 -7.24 -3.26
CA GLY A 86 -6.25 -6.36 -4.21
C GLY A 86 -5.48 -5.06 -4.41
N GLY A 87 -5.03 -4.43 -3.31
CA GLY A 87 -4.18 -3.24 -3.38
C GLY A 87 -2.85 -3.49 -4.10
N LEU A 88 -2.17 -4.59 -3.78
CA LEU A 88 -0.95 -5.01 -4.51
C LEU A 88 -1.22 -5.32 -5.98
N GLY A 89 -2.34 -5.97 -6.30
CA GLY A 89 -2.74 -6.28 -7.67
C GLY A 89 -2.96 -5.03 -8.50
N VAL A 90 -3.66 -4.03 -7.95
CA VAL A 90 -3.84 -2.73 -8.61
C VAL A 90 -2.51 -2.00 -8.74
N LEU A 91 -1.64 -2.04 -7.72
CA LEU A 91 -0.31 -1.44 -7.77
C LEU A 91 0.51 -1.99 -8.94
N LEU A 92 0.62 -3.32 -9.02
CA LEU A 92 1.37 -3.99 -10.08
C LEU A 92 0.76 -3.72 -11.46
N LEU A 93 -0.56 -3.80 -11.59
CA LEU A 93 -1.26 -3.53 -12.84
C LEU A 93 -0.95 -2.12 -13.35
N VAL A 94 -1.09 -1.11 -12.50
CA VAL A 94 -0.88 0.29 -12.85
C VAL A 94 0.60 0.56 -13.18
N TRP A 95 1.52 -0.03 -12.42
CA TRP A 95 2.95 0.06 -12.73
C TRP A 95 3.29 -0.53 -14.10
N VAL A 96 2.77 -1.72 -14.42
CA VAL A 96 2.98 -2.35 -15.74
C VAL A 96 2.39 -1.49 -16.85
N LEU A 97 1.16 -0.97 -16.69
CA LEU A 97 0.54 -0.07 -17.66
C LEU A 97 1.35 1.21 -17.85
N SER A 98 1.90 1.78 -16.76
CA SER A 98 2.76 2.95 -16.84
C SER A 98 4.03 2.67 -17.63
N LEU A 99 4.68 1.52 -17.43
CA LEU A 99 5.88 1.14 -18.20
C LEU A 99 5.56 0.95 -19.69
N ILE A 100 4.45 0.27 -20.00
CA ILE A 100 4.00 0.06 -21.38
C ILE A 100 3.69 1.40 -22.06
N SER A 101 3.13 2.37 -21.34
CA SER A 101 2.76 3.68 -21.89
C SER A 101 3.95 4.58 -22.28
N GLN A 102 5.17 4.17 -21.94
CA GLN A 102 6.41 4.91 -22.24
C GLN A 102 7.13 4.38 -23.50
N ILE A 103 6.68 3.24 -24.04
CA ILE A 103 7.20 2.60 -25.26
C ILE A 103 6.41 3.11 -26.46
#